data_AF-A0A958PC45-F1
#
_entry.id   AF-A0A958PC45-F1
#
_cell.length_a   1.000
_cell.length_b   1.000
_cell.length_c   1.000
_cell.angle_alpha   90.00
_cell.angle_beta   90.00
_cell.angle_gamma   90.00
#
_symmetry.space_group_name_H-M   'P 1'
#
loop_
_entity.id
_entity.type
_entity.pdbx_description
1 polymer ?
#
loop_
_entity_poly.entity_id
_entity_poly.type
_entity_poly.pdbx_seq_one_letter_code
_entity_poly.pdbx_strand_id
1 'polypeptide(L)'
;MKKAQHGPILLFQEGQLIGWGADDVKNLIKSANEAVINEETKTKKLSWKELSDIIVYEWFEQFVEKGITKEIVNDLNKRISHIEYRRALMHSKKGPPYWREVADATSLKHPDLKTAYVISHLLAIGALENLKRCHLEDCRKFFIGLPNRKWCSKSCGSLYRVREKRKREKY
;
A
#
# COMPACT_ATOMS: atom_id res chain seq x y z
N MET A 1 -18.46 -4.19 14.24
CA MET A 1 -18.59 -3.02 13.34
C MET A 1 -18.83 -3.55 11.93
N LYS A 2 -19.93 -3.15 11.26
CA LYS A 2 -20.17 -3.52 9.85
C LYS A 2 -19.04 -2.91 9.01
N LYS A 3 -18.28 -3.73 8.26
CA LYS A 3 -17.35 -3.20 7.26
C LYS A 3 -18.17 -2.33 6.31
N ALA A 4 -17.86 -1.03 6.24
CA ALA A 4 -18.47 -0.17 5.26
C ALA A 4 -18.17 -0.78 3.88
N GLN A 5 -19.22 -0.99 3.08
CA GLN A 5 -19.08 -1.44 1.70
C GLN A 5 -18.49 -0.28 0.91
N HIS A 6 -17.17 -0.13 0.97
CA HIS A 6 -16.46 0.81 0.15
C HIS A 6 -16.47 0.27 -1.28
N GLY A 7 -17.22 0.94 -2.16
CA GLY A 7 -17.17 0.66 -3.60
C GLY A 7 -15.73 0.84 -4.13
N PRO A 8 -15.46 0.35 -5.36
CA PRO A 8 -14.13 0.48 -5.95
C PRO A 8 -13.70 1.95 -5.97
N ILE A 9 -12.42 2.16 -5.73
CA ILE A 9 -11.74 3.45 -5.85
C ILE A 9 -11.69 3.76 -7.34
N LEU A 10 -12.16 4.93 -7.77
CA LEU A 10 -12.20 5.27 -9.18
C LEU A 10 -11.26 6.44 -9.47
N LEU A 11 -10.49 6.30 -10.54
CA LEU A 11 -9.70 7.35 -11.15
C LEU A 11 -10.29 7.68 -12.52
N PHE A 12 -10.43 8.97 -12.82
CA PHE A 12 -10.80 9.41 -14.16
C PHE A 12 -9.53 9.66 -14.98
N GLN A 13 -9.38 8.93 -16.09
CA GLN A 13 -8.25 9.06 -17.00
C GLN A 13 -8.75 8.99 -18.44
N GLU A 14 -8.52 10.04 -19.22
CA GLU A 14 -8.79 10.07 -20.68
C GLU A 14 -10.21 9.61 -21.07
N GLY A 15 -11.22 10.00 -20.29
CA GLY A 15 -12.63 9.62 -20.53
C GLY A 15 -13.03 8.26 -19.96
N GLN A 16 -12.11 7.55 -19.30
CA GLN A 16 -12.34 6.24 -18.70
C GLN A 16 -12.26 6.31 -17.17
N LEU A 17 -12.99 5.39 -16.52
CA LEU A 17 -12.92 5.17 -15.08
C LEU A 17 -12.08 3.93 -14.80
N ILE A 18 -10.97 4.11 -14.09
CA ILE A 18 -10.07 3.04 -13.67
C ILE A 18 -10.37 2.69 -12.22
N GLY A 19 -10.75 1.44 -11.97
CA GLY A 19 -11.07 0.93 -10.65
C GLY A 19 -9.87 0.32 -9.93
N TRP A 20 -9.72 0.63 -8.64
CA TRP A 20 -8.85 -0.11 -7.71
C TRP A 20 -9.69 -0.74 -6.61
N GLY A 21 -9.33 -1.97 -6.23
CA GLY A 21 -9.97 -2.75 -5.19
C GLY A 21 -8.98 -3.23 -4.13
N ALA A 22 -9.50 -3.91 -3.11
CA ALA A 22 -8.67 -4.43 -2.01
C ALA A 22 -7.56 -5.38 -2.51
N ASP A 23 -7.82 -6.15 -3.57
CA ASP A 23 -6.85 -7.08 -4.15
C ASP A 23 -5.61 -6.40 -4.74
N ASP A 24 -5.68 -5.10 -5.03
CA ASP A 24 -4.54 -4.34 -5.56
C ASP A 24 -3.47 -4.05 -4.50
N VAL A 25 -3.75 -4.30 -3.22
CA VAL A 25 -2.74 -4.22 -2.15
C VAL A 25 -1.53 -5.11 -2.41
N LYS A 26 -1.71 -6.23 -3.13
CA LYS A 26 -0.62 -7.12 -3.53
C LYS A 26 0.43 -6.41 -4.40
N ASN A 27 -0.01 -5.42 -5.20
CA ASN A 27 0.89 -4.65 -6.06
C ASN A 27 1.75 -3.72 -5.21
N LEU A 28 1.18 -3.06 -4.19
CA LEU A 28 1.95 -2.25 -3.25
C LEU A 28 2.92 -3.09 -2.41
N ILE A 29 2.49 -4.27 -1.93
CA ILE A 29 3.38 -5.19 -1.21
C ILE A 29 4.55 -5.62 -2.11
N LYS A 30 4.28 -5.91 -3.39
CA LYS A 30 5.33 -6.23 -4.36
C LYS A 30 6.28 -5.06 -4.54
N SER A 31 5.76 -3.87 -4.82
CA SER A 31 6.54 -2.63 -4.94
C SER A 31 7.45 -2.36 -3.75
N ALA A 32 6.90 -2.38 -2.53
CA ALA A 32 7.69 -2.17 -1.31
C ALA A 32 8.79 -3.24 -1.13
N ASN A 33 8.51 -4.49 -1.51
CA ASN A 33 9.49 -5.58 -1.41
C ASN A 33 10.55 -5.57 -2.52
N GLU A 34 10.28 -4.89 -3.63
CA GLU A 34 11.20 -4.68 -4.76
C GLU A 34 11.98 -3.36 -4.64
N ALA A 35 11.59 -2.48 -3.71
CA ALA A 35 12.26 -1.21 -3.47
C ALA A 35 13.74 -1.42 -3.14
N VAL A 36 14.61 -0.89 -3.98
CA VAL A 36 16.05 -0.88 -3.75
C VAL A 36 16.39 0.37 -2.94
N ILE A 37 16.80 0.19 -1.69
CA ILE A 37 17.18 1.29 -0.79
C ILE A 37 18.65 1.11 -0.45
N ASN A 38 19.51 1.88 -1.11
CA ASN A 38 20.96 1.87 -0.91
C ASN A 38 21.54 3.28 -1.12
N GLU A 39 22.82 3.50 -0.84
CA GLU A 39 23.43 4.83 -1.01
C GLU A 39 23.40 5.33 -2.47
N GLU A 40 23.45 4.43 -3.45
CA GLU A 40 23.36 4.77 -4.87
C GLU A 40 21.99 5.36 -5.26
N THR A 41 20.90 4.93 -4.60
CA THR A 41 19.57 5.52 -4.82
C THR A 41 19.47 6.99 -4.39
N LYS A 42 20.43 7.49 -3.60
CA LYS A 42 20.52 8.92 -3.24
C LYS A 42 21.22 9.75 -4.29
N THR A 43 22.02 9.15 -5.17
CA THR A 43 22.90 9.86 -6.11
C THR A 43 22.49 9.69 -7.58
N LYS A 44 21.80 8.60 -7.93
CA LYS A 44 21.33 8.35 -9.30
C LYS A 44 19.96 8.97 -9.57
N LYS A 45 19.70 9.30 -10.84
CA LYS A 45 18.35 9.69 -11.30
C LYS A 45 17.44 8.46 -11.29
N LEU A 46 16.46 8.44 -10.40
CA LEU A 46 15.50 7.36 -10.27
C LEU A 46 14.45 7.40 -11.39
N SER A 47 14.03 6.22 -11.84
CA SER A 47 12.83 6.09 -12.64
C SER A 47 11.59 6.39 -11.79
N TRP A 48 10.50 6.73 -12.47
CA TRP A 48 9.19 6.96 -11.86
C TRP A 48 8.69 5.76 -11.05
N LYS A 49 9.00 4.55 -11.52
CA LYS A 49 8.68 3.30 -10.83
C LYS A 49 9.52 3.14 -9.56
N GLU A 50 10.84 3.28 -9.65
CA GLU A 50 11.72 3.16 -8.48
C GLU A 50 11.32 4.16 -7.39
N LEU A 51 10.99 5.40 -7.77
CA LEU A 51 10.51 6.40 -6.81
C LEU A 51 9.19 5.97 -6.16
N SER A 52 8.25 5.43 -6.94
CA SER A 52 7.00 4.89 -6.38
C SER A 52 7.27 3.76 -5.40
N ASP A 53 8.13 2.80 -5.77
CA ASP A 53 8.45 1.63 -4.94
C ASP A 53 9.07 2.05 -3.60
N ILE A 54 9.98 3.04 -3.61
CA ILE A 54 10.57 3.62 -2.39
C ILE A 54 9.50 4.32 -1.54
N ILE A 55 8.63 5.14 -2.13
CA ILE A 55 7.58 5.84 -1.37
C ILE A 55 6.62 4.84 -0.72
N VAL A 56 6.26 3.74 -1.41
CA VAL A 56 5.44 2.68 -0.80
C VAL A 56 6.17 2.03 0.37
N TYR A 57 7.47 1.72 0.20
CA TYR A 57 8.29 1.17 1.27
C TYR A 57 8.28 2.09 2.51
N GLU A 58 8.53 3.39 2.33
CA GLU A 58 8.59 4.36 3.43
C GLU A 58 7.26 4.47 4.20
N TRP A 59 6.13 4.46 3.48
CA TRP A 59 4.82 4.43 4.14
C TRP A 59 4.59 3.13 4.90
N PHE A 60 4.96 1.99 4.32
CA PHE A 60 4.79 0.68 4.96
C PHE A 60 5.65 0.54 6.21
N GLU A 61 6.88 1.07 6.21
CA GLU A 61 7.71 1.14 7.42
C GLU A 61 7.01 1.93 8.52
N GLN A 62 6.51 3.13 8.20
CA GLN A 62 5.82 3.95 9.18
C GLN A 62 4.58 3.25 9.75
N PHE A 63 3.81 2.56 8.91
CA PHE A 63 2.64 1.81 9.37
C PHE A 63 3.02 0.64 10.29
N VAL A 64 4.11 -0.06 10.00
CA VAL A 64 4.56 -1.20 10.79
C VAL A 64 5.20 -0.76 12.11
N GLU A 65 6.01 0.31 12.09
CA GLU A 65 6.74 0.78 13.27
C GLU A 65 5.87 1.60 14.22
N LYS A 66 5.03 2.49 13.69
CA LYS A 66 4.25 3.45 14.47
C LYS A 66 2.77 3.07 14.58
N GLY A 67 2.30 2.16 13.74
CA GLY A 67 0.87 1.93 13.54
C GLY A 67 0.22 3.07 12.76
N ILE A 68 -1.06 2.92 12.40
CA ILE A 68 -1.82 3.95 11.69
C ILE A 68 -2.32 4.99 12.70
N THR A 69 -1.51 6.03 12.94
CA THR A 69 -1.82 7.10 13.90
C THR A 69 -2.53 8.29 13.23
N LYS A 70 -3.09 9.20 14.05
CA LYS A 70 -3.66 10.47 13.56
C LYS A 70 -2.65 11.31 12.78
N GLU A 71 -1.39 11.29 13.21
CA GLU A 71 -0.28 12.01 12.56
C GLU A 71 -0.03 11.48 11.15
N ILE A 72 0.05 10.15 11.00
CA ILE A 72 0.19 9.49 9.69
C ILE A 72 -0.98 9.85 8.76
N VAL A 73 -2.21 9.82 9.28
CA VAL A 73 -3.40 10.19 8.49
C VAL A 73 -3.34 11.66 8.07
N ASN A 74 -2.91 12.56 8.96
CA ASN A 74 -2.75 13.97 8.63
C ASN A 74 -1.67 14.18 7.55
N ASP A 75 -0.56 13.46 7.60
CA ASP A 75 0.50 13.58 6.61
C ASP A 75 0.08 13.02 5.24
N LEU A 76 -0.68 11.92 5.21
CA LEU A 76 -1.34 11.46 3.98
C LEU A 76 -2.27 12.54 3.43
N ASN A 77 -3.13 13.11 4.27
CA ASN A 77 -4.09 14.16 3.88
C ASN A 77 -3.40 15.41 3.31
N LYS A 78 -2.27 15.83 3.89
CA LYS A 78 -1.45 16.95 3.34
C LYS A 78 -0.90 16.62 1.96
N ARG A 79 -0.45 15.38 1.71
CA ARG A 79 0.06 15.01 0.38
C ARG A 79 -1.06 14.99 -0.66
N ILE A 80 -2.24 14.51 -0.28
CA ILE A 80 -3.37 14.36 -1.21
C ILE A 80 -4.26 15.61 -1.34
N SER A 81 -3.99 16.69 -0.59
CA SER A 81 -4.82 17.90 -0.62
C SER A 81 -4.82 18.64 -1.95
N HIS A 82 -3.84 18.38 -2.81
CA HIS A 82 -3.68 19.00 -4.12
C HIS A 82 -4.33 18.20 -5.25
N ILE A 83 -4.97 17.08 -4.95
CA ILE A 83 -5.62 16.24 -5.95
C ILE A 83 -6.91 16.92 -6.41
N GLU A 84 -7.04 17.05 -7.71
CA GLU A 84 -8.26 17.58 -8.32
C GLU A 84 -9.27 16.46 -8.50
N TYR A 85 -10.53 16.81 -8.30
CA TYR A 85 -11.64 15.88 -8.44
C TYR A 85 -12.56 16.33 -9.56
N ARG A 86 -13.07 15.35 -10.32
CA ARG A 86 -14.12 15.54 -11.32
C ARG A 86 -15.36 14.79 -10.90
N ARG A 87 -16.49 15.18 -11.49
CA ARG A 87 -17.75 14.43 -11.36
C ARG A 87 -17.93 13.54 -12.58
N ALA A 88 -18.17 12.26 -12.34
CA ALA A 88 -18.53 11.28 -13.36
C ALA A 88 -19.98 10.83 -13.15
N LEU A 89 -20.72 10.70 -14.25
CA LEU A 89 -22.06 10.13 -14.23
C LEU A 89 -21.95 8.60 -14.20
N MET A 90 -22.43 7.99 -13.13
CA MET A 90 -22.33 6.57 -12.87
C MET A 90 -23.65 5.86 -13.18
N HIS A 91 -23.57 4.69 -13.81
CA HIS A 91 -24.72 3.81 -13.95
C HIS A 91 -25.05 3.13 -12.61
N SER A 92 -26.33 3.11 -12.23
CA SER A 92 -26.83 2.39 -11.06
C SER A 92 -27.48 1.07 -11.47
N LYS A 93 -27.19 -0.01 -10.74
CA LYS A 93 -27.80 -1.33 -11.01
C LYS A 93 -29.28 -1.42 -10.62
N LYS A 94 -29.75 -0.57 -9.70
CA LYS A 94 -31.08 -0.68 -9.07
C LYS A 94 -31.83 0.65 -9.00
N GLY A 95 -31.45 1.64 -9.82
CA GLY A 95 -32.04 2.98 -9.77
C GLY A 95 -31.53 3.89 -10.89
N PRO A 96 -31.82 5.20 -10.81
CA PRO A 96 -31.34 6.16 -11.80
C PRO A 96 -29.81 6.31 -11.75
N PRO A 97 -29.18 6.79 -12.83
CA PRO A 97 -27.78 7.22 -12.80
C PRO A 97 -27.53 8.25 -11.68
N TYR A 98 -26.32 8.26 -11.15
CA TYR A 98 -25.95 9.17 -10.06
C TYR A 98 -24.58 9.81 -10.32
N TRP A 99 -24.37 11.01 -9.80
CA TRP A 99 -23.08 11.68 -9.86
C TRP A 99 -22.15 11.16 -8.76
N ARG A 100 -20.90 10.85 -9.12
CA ARG A 100 -19.84 10.49 -8.17
C ARG A 100 -18.62 11.36 -8.38
N GLU A 101 -18.03 11.81 -7.28
CA GLU A 101 -16.74 12.47 -7.27
C GLU A 101 -15.62 11.43 -7.43
N VAL A 102 -14.71 11.68 -8.38
CA VAL A 102 -13.61 10.79 -8.74
C VAL A 102 -12.35 11.62 -8.93
N ALA A 103 -11.20 11.13 -8.48
CA ALA A 103 -9.95 11.87 -8.64
C ALA A 103 -9.53 11.91 -10.12
N ASP A 104 -9.02 13.06 -10.54
CA ASP A 104 -8.49 13.28 -11.87
C ASP A 104 -7.06 12.76 -11.98
N ALA A 105 -6.84 11.76 -12.82
CA ALA A 105 -5.51 11.19 -13.03
C ALA A 105 -4.49 12.20 -13.58
N THR A 106 -4.95 13.29 -14.21
CA THR A 106 -4.05 14.36 -14.67
C THR A 106 -3.41 15.15 -13.54
N SER A 107 -4.06 15.22 -12.36
CA SER A 107 -3.50 15.78 -11.13
C SER A 107 -2.56 14.81 -10.40
N LEU A 108 -2.63 13.52 -10.74
CA LEU A 108 -1.80 12.44 -10.17
C LEU A 108 -0.54 12.16 -10.99
N LYS A 109 -0.05 13.17 -11.71
CA LYS A 109 1.10 12.99 -12.59
C LYS A 109 2.36 12.63 -11.83
N HIS A 110 2.57 13.10 -10.59
CA HIS A 110 3.77 12.84 -9.77
C HIS A 110 3.69 11.51 -8.98
N PRO A 111 4.78 10.72 -8.81
CA PRO A 111 4.73 9.40 -8.20
C PRO A 111 4.28 9.46 -6.74
N ASP A 112 4.69 10.51 -6.05
CA ASP A 112 4.33 10.74 -4.66
C ASP A 112 2.81 10.92 -4.50
N LEU A 113 2.21 11.81 -5.29
CA LEU A 113 0.77 12.07 -5.24
C LEU A 113 -0.03 10.81 -5.60
N LYS A 114 0.36 10.12 -6.68
CA LYS A 114 -0.28 8.88 -7.10
C LYS A 114 -0.19 7.80 -6.03
N THR A 115 1.00 7.61 -5.47
CA THR A 115 1.25 6.59 -4.44
C THR A 115 0.50 6.91 -3.16
N ALA A 116 0.57 8.15 -2.67
CA ALA A 116 -0.15 8.60 -1.47
C ALA A 116 -1.67 8.44 -1.64
N TYR A 117 -2.22 8.76 -2.82
CA TYR A 117 -3.63 8.57 -3.12
C TYR A 117 -4.05 7.11 -3.10
N VAL A 118 -3.28 6.21 -3.73
CA VAL A 118 -3.59 4.77 -3.73
C VAL A 118 -3.49 4.21 -2.32
N ILE A 119 -2.45 4.58 -1.56
CA ILE A 119 -2.27 4.16 -0.17
C ILE A 119 -3.43 4.63 0.71
N SER A 120 -3.83 5.90 0.62
CA SER A 120 -4.91 6.44 1.45
C SER A 120 -6.22 5.72 1.22
N HIS A 121 -6.52 5.35 -0.02
CA HIS A 121 -7.72 4.61 -0.33
C HIS A 121 -7.67 3.15 0.13
N LEU A 122 -6.55 2.45 -0.09
CA LEU A 122 -6.38 1.08 0.41
C LEU A 122 -6.43 1.03 1.94
N LEU A 123 -5.92 2.07 2.60
CA LEU A 123 -6.05 2.27 4.03
C LEU A 123 -7.52 2.43 4.44
N ALA A 124 -8.26 3.33 3.78
CA ALA A 124 -9.67 3.60 4.08
C ALA A 124 -10.57 2.37 3.96
N ILE A 125 -10.30 1.48 2.99
CA ILE A 125 -11.07 0.24 2.81
C ILE A 125 -10.58 -0.92 3.68
N GLY A 126 -9.55 -0.71 4.50
CA GLY A 126 -8.97 -1.74 5.38
C GLY A 126 -8.15 -2.80 4.64
N ALA A 127 -7.70 -2.54 3.40
CA ALA A 127 -6.89 -3.50 2.64
C ALA A 127 -5.47 -3.68 3.23
N LEU A 128 -5.01 -2.72 4.04
CA LEU A 128 -3.74 -2.76 4.77
C LEU A 128 -3.87 -3.35 6.19
N GLU A 129 -5.03 -3.89 6.55
CA GLU A 129 -5.24 -4.54 7.84
C GLU A 129 -4.27 -5.72 8.02
N ASN A 130 -3.57 -5.77 9.16
CA ASN A 130 -2.51 -6.74 9.45
C ASN A 130 -1.29 -6.68 8.51
N LEU A 131 -0.94 -5.49 7.98
CA LEU A 131 0.37 -5.27 7.36
C LEU A 131 1.47 -5.45 8.40
N LYS A 132 2.47 -6.28 8.07
CA LYS A 132 3.57 -6.65 8.96
C LYS A 132 4.86 -6.82 8.21
N ARG A 133 5.97 -6.75 8.95
CA ARG A 133 7.29 -7.17 8.49
C ARG A 133 7.58 -8.61 8.90
N CYS A 134 8.27 -9.36 8.05
CA CYS A 134 8.69 -10.72 8.34
C CYS A 134 9.65 -10.74 9.55
N HIS A 135 9.45 -11.67 10.48
CA HIS A 135 10.28 -11.81 11.69
C HIS A 135 11.61 -12.54 11.48
N LEU A 136 11.89 -13.04 10.28
CA LEU A 136 13.18 -13.67 9.99
C LEU A 136 14.21 -12.55 9.75
N GLU A 137 15.29 -12.51 10.53
CA GLU A 137 16.26 -11.39 10.60
C GLU A 137 16.80 -10.92 9.22
N ASP A 138 17.08 -11.87 8.33
CA ASP A 138 17.57 -11.62 6.96
C ASP A 138 16.45 -11.43 5.92
N CYS A 139 15.18 -11.52 6.34
CA CYS A 139 14.03 -11.24 5.50
C CYS A 139 13.32 -9.96 5.95
N ARG A 140 13.53 -8.86 5.22
CA ARG A 140 12.88 -7.57 5.51
C ARG A 140 11.55 -7.35 4.78
N LYS A 141 10.97 -8.41 4.22
CA LYS A 141 9.77 -8.31 3.38
C LYS A 141 8.52 -7.96 4.18
N PHE A 142 7.68 -7.11 3.60
CA PHE A 142 6.32 -6.84 4.04
C PHE A 142 5.37 -7.93 3.56
N PHE A 143 4.32 -8.18 4.35
CA PHE A 143 3.22 -9.06 3.98
C PHE A 143 1.95 -8.69 4.77
N ILE A 144 0.80 -9.07 4.21
CA ILE A 144 -0.50 -9.09 4.92
C ILE A 144 -0.72 -10.52 5.39
N GLY A 145 -1.01 -10.72 6.67
CA GLY A 145 -1.23 -12.06 7.21
C GLY A 145 -2.08 -12.05 8.47
N LEU A 146 -2.57 -13.22 8.88
CA LEU A 146 -3.36 -13.34 10.11
C LEU A 146 -2.65 -12.72 11.33
N PRO A 147 -3.39 -12.28 12.36
CA PRO A 147 -2.83 -11.67 13.58
C PRO A 147 -1.67 -12.46 14.21
N ASN A 148 -1.72 -13.79 14.19
CA ASN A 148 -0.70 -14.68 14.73
C ASN A 148 0.44 -15.05 13.75
N ARG A 149 0.34 -14.67 12.48
CA ARG A 149 1.35 -15.01 11.46
C ARG A 149 2.57 -14.09 11.59
N LYS A 150 3.74 -14.70 11.80
CA LYS A 150 5.03 -14.00 11.98
C LYS A 150 5.91 -13.97 10.72
N TRP A 151 5.65 -14.84 9.75
CA TRP A 151 6.51 -15.01 8.57
C TRP A 151 5.73 -14.80 7.27
N CYS A 152 6.38 -14.12 6.32
CA CYS A 152 5.80 -13.84 5.01
C CYS A 152 5.57 -15.13 4.20
N SER A 153 6.43 -16.13 4.36
CA SER A 153 6.35 -17.41 3.64
C SER A 153 6.57 -18.63 4.56
N LYS A 154 6.16 -19.81 4.07
CA LYS A 154 6.48 -21.10 4.71
C LYS A 154 7.99 -21.31 4.82
N SER A 155 8.75 -20.93 3.78
CA SER A 155 10.21 -21.07 3.77
C SER A 155 10.87 -20.24 4.86
N CYS A 156 10.44 -18.99 5.08
CA CYS A 156 10.96 -18.14 6.16
C CYS A 156 10.69 -18.76 7.54
N GLY A 157 9.48 -19.27 7.77
CA GLY A 157 9.14 -19.93 9.03
C GLY A 157 9.90 -21.24 9.27
N SER A 158 10.11 -22.04 8.22
CA SER A 158 10.92 -23.27 8.31
C SER A 158 12.39 -22.97 8.58
N LEU A 159 12.96 -21.99 7.89
CA LEU A 159 14.35 -21.58 8.09
C LEU A 159 14.59 -21.06 9.51
N TYR A 160 13.67 -20.25 10.03
CA TYR A 160 13.71 -19.80 11.42
C TYR A 160 13.74 -20.97 12.40
N ARG A 161 12.81 -21.95 12.26
CA ARG A 161 12.77 -23.13 13.14
C ARG A 161 14.05 -23.97 13.09
N VAL A 162 14.65 -24.13 11.90
CA VAL A 162 15.92 -24.85 11.75
C VAL A 162 17.06 -24.10 12.45
N ARG A 163 17.14 -22.77 12.28
CA ARG A 163 18.16 -21.95 12.97
C ARG A 163 18.01 -22.02 14.49
N GLU A 164 16.79 -21.92 15.00
CA GLU A 164 16.53 -22.04 16.44
C GLU A 164 16.87 -23.43 16.99
N LYS A 165 16.51 -24.51 16.27
CA LYS A 165 16.91 -25.87 16.64
C LYS A 165 18.43 -26.01 16.71
N ARG A 166 19.15 -25.55 15.68
CA ARG A 166 20.62 -25.61 15.64
C ARG A 166 21.28 -24.79 16.75
N LYS A 167 20.71 -23.66 17.16
CA LYS A 167 21.18 -22.88 18.31
C LYS A 167 21.04 -23.70 19.59
N ARG A 168 19.90 -24.35 19.81
CA ARG A 168 19.65 -25.18 21.00
C ARG A 168 20.50 -26.45 21.05
N GLU A 169 20.83 -27.06 19.91
CA GLU A 169 21.67 -28.27 19.85
C GLU A 169 23.18 -27.98 19.92
N LYS A 170 23.58 -26.71 19.77
CA LYS A 170 24.98 -26.26 19.93
C LYS A 170 25.37 -26.00 21.38
N TYR A 171 24.39 -25.90 22.27
CA TYR A 171 24.53 -25.74 23.72
C TYR A 171 23.96 -26.98 24.42
#